data_AF-T1FW51-F1
#
_entry.id   AF-T1FW51-F1
#
_cell.length_a   1.000
_cell.length_b   1.000
_cell.length_c   1.000
_cell.angle_alpha   90.00
_cell.angle_beta   90.00
_cell.angle_gamma   90.00
#
_symmetry.space_group_name_H-M   'P 1'
#
loop_
_entity.id
_entity.type
_entity.pdbx_description
1 polymer ?
#
loop_
_entity_poly.entity_id
_entity_poly.type
_entity_poly.pdbx_seq_one_letter_code
_entity_poly.pdbx_strand_id
1 'polypeptide(L)'
;MARSQAQVHIETLQSFDSVSVDADGGASPSEDSVLSLIRKNMMVIFQAIMVEFQKRQEENPFEPQLQQPQQPQQQLQQQPQERVTDTSTKEILACLNRYFKEEMIACWFADEVSIDILSKLAGLHLKGTDWYKFEFIVSSAKVVRKATKCLRTLAKRSKKTVEHLCNSYCLDGLLGRLQYFNEAYIPRKNKLIDLKLLLVLIERNVEIRSSLRREKLVLSKVVKILEPYMEPDPRDEEKTLLNDDDADFCTLILKTILQICKFDVELPYNQTEIDQYFSLMTCLKRCILIPVADPKRKSAIMELIYNILKYTPLQVAGELLWSVTERPPYGHSSDDIDDFCSTHDFYTIKELLKVLERLIRNPKPVMLKQEYIHTVMISLKRLCMADKKIMAYCRRKTLEPKKPGEFNLFSEFGPDLKHKLSRTVTFAESTVVTETIGFLFAACDFDRKIFVDLTGYMDHNSMFIGHHQLPPVDIPKDAMVFRKGSSEDSNSAEENERRKEKLERQMQQLVKRTVILHRKGVIDLIKFDISESVLNLVGPEIRITPPREGAESRPIG
;
A
#
# COMPACT_ATOMS: atom_id res chain seq x y z
N MET A 1 -41.79 31.76 -8.31
CA MET A 1 -41.06 32.82 -9.07
C MET A 1 -39.56 32.50 -9.22
N ALA A 2 -38.79 32.40 -8.12
CA ALA A 2 -37.34 32.12 -8.18
C ALA A 2 -36.96 30.83 -8.96
N ARG A 3 -37.74 29.75 -8.83
CA ARG A 3 -37.53 28.51 -9.61
C ARG A 3 -37.72 28.70 -11.12
N SER A 4 -38.75 29.43 -11.53
CA SER A 4 -39.02 29.73 -12.94
C SER A 4 -37.93 30.63 -13.51
N GLN A 5 -37.44 31.60 -12.75
CA GLN A 5 -36.28 32.41 -13.14
C GLN A 5 -35.01 31.56 -13.26
N ALA A 6 -34.72 30.69 -12.29
CA ALA A 6 -33.55 29.80 -12.36
C ALA A 6 -33.62 28.86 -13.57
N GLN A 7 -34.80 28.30 -13.87
CA GLN A 7 -35.00 27.44 -15.04
C GLN A 7 -34.76 28.19 -16.35
N VAL A 8 -35.29 29.40 -16.48
CA VAL A 8 -35.01 30.29 -17.63
C VAL A 8 -33.52 30.58 -17.75
N HIS A 9 -32.83 30.85 -16.64
CA HIS A 9 -31.39 31.07 -16.65
C HIS A 9 -30.58 29.81 -17.00
N ILE A 10 -31.03 28.62 -16.60
CA ILE A 10 -30.42 27.34 -16.99
C ILE A 10 -30.61 27.10 -18.48
N GLU A 11 -31.82 27.28 -19.01
CA GLU A 11 -32.12 27.14 -20.44
C GLU A 11 -31.32 28.16 -21.26
N THR A 12 -31.18 29.39 -20.75
CA THR A 12 -30.31 30.41 -21.34
C THR A 12 -28.85 29.93 -21.36
N LEU A 13 -28.33 29.40 -20.25
CA LEU A 13 -26.97 28.85 -20.15
C LEU A 13 -26.75 27.63 -21.08
N GLN A 14 -27.74 26.74 -21.19
CA GLN A 14 -27.69 25.58 -22.09
C GLN A 14 -27.76 25.98 -23.56
N SER A 15 -28.47 27.06 -23.90
CA SER A 15 -28.52 27.57 -25.27
C SER A 15 -27.16 28.06 -25.77
N PHE A 16 -26.31 28.61 -24.87
CA PHE A 16 -24.94 29.00 -25.22
C PHE A 16 -24.04 27.80 -25.56
N ASP A 17 -24.28 26.61 -24.99
CA ASP A 17 -23.55 25.38 -25.36
C ASP A 17 -23.95 24.86 -26.75
N SER A 18 -25.13 25.23 -27.27
CA SER A 18 -25.63 24.82 -28.58
C SER A 18 -25.28 25.76 -29.74
N VAL A 19 -24.75 26.95 -29.44
CA VAL A 19 -24.23 27.86 -30.47
C VAL A 19 -22.82 27.39 -30.83
N SER A 20 -22.72 26.43 -31.76
CA SER A 20 -21.49 26.24 -32.52
C SER A 20 -21.20 27.53 -33.29
N VAL A 21 -19.95 27.99 -33.24
CA VAL A 21 -19.49 29.18 -33.97
C VAL A 21 -19.59 28.87 -35.47
N ASP A 22 -20.74 29.15 -36.07
CA ASP A 22 -20.86 29.30 -37.50
C ASP A 22 -20.18 30.62 -37.89
N ALA A 23 -19.24 30.50 -38.81
CA ALA A 23 -18.20 31.49 -39.13
C ALA A 23 -18.70 32.71 -39.94
N ASP A 24 -19.94 33.17 -39.73
CA ASP A 24 -20.51 34.30 -40.47
C ASP A 24 -20.73 35.54 -39.60
N GLY A 25 -19.73 36.43 -39.65
CA GLY A 25 -19.87 37.90 -39.78
C GLY A 25 -20.64 38.74 -38.75
N GLY A 26 -21.34 38.14 -37.79
CA GLY A 26 -22.04 38.87 -36.74
C GLY A 26 -21.07 39.32 -35.64
N ALA A 27 -21.17 40.59 -35.21
CA ALA A 27 -20.38 41.12 -34.10
C ALA A 27 -20.50 40.19 -32.88
N SER A 28 -19.46 39.39 -32.63
CA SER A 28 -19.42 38.49 -31.50
C SER A 28 -19.55 39.34 -30.23
N PRO A 29 -20.48 39.03 -29.32
CA PRO A 29 -20.55 39.72 -28.04
C PRO A 29 -19.17 39.65 -27.39
N SER A 30 -18.68 40.77 -26.86
CA SER A 30 -17.37 40.77 -26.21
C SER A 30 -17.33 39.67 -25.15
N GLU A 31 -16.21 38.98 -25.06
CA GLU A 31 -16.02 37.85 -24.15
C GLU A 31 -16.41 38.24 -22.70
N ASP A 32 -16.10 39.48 -22.30
CA ASP A 32 -16.50 40.09 -21.03
C ASP A 32 -18.02 40.22 -20.84
N SER A 33 -18.78 40.50 -21.91
CA SER A 33 -20.25 40.60 -21.85
C SER A 33 -20.88 39.22 -21.59
N VAL A 34 -20.42 38.19 -22.31
CA VAL A 34 -20.88 36.81 -22.13
C VAL A 34 -20.54 36.31 -20.73
N LEU A 35 -19.33 36.57 -20.27
CA LEU A 35 -18.84 36.24 -18.92
C LEU A 35 -19.65 36.95 -17.82
N SER A 36 -20.00 38.23 -18.01
CA SER A 36 -20.84 38.98 -17.06
C SER A 36 -22.26 38.41 -16.98
N LEU A 37 -22.82 37.98 -18.11
CA LEU A 37 -24.16 37.41 -18.20
C LEU A 37 -24.21 36.01 -17.58
N ILE A 38 -23.19 35.18 -17.83
CA ILE A 38 -23.01 33.88 -17.17
C ILE A 38 -22.94 34.08 -15.66
N ARG A 39 -22.12 35.04 -15.18
CA ARG A 39 -22.01 35.35 -13.75
C ARG A 39 -23.34 35.77 -13.14
N LYS A 40 -24.08 36.67 -13.79
CA LYS A 40 -25.40 37.13 -13.33
C LYS A 40 -26.40 35.96 -13.26
N ASN A 41 -26.45 35.15 -14.31
CA ASN A 41 -27.34 33.99 -14.40
C ASN A 41 -26.99 32.93 -13.34
N MET A 42 -25.71 32.61 -13.16
CA MET A 42 -25.27 31.66 -12.14
C MET A 42 -25.52 32.18 -10.72
N MET A 43 -25.41 33.50 -10.49
CA MET A 43 -25.75 34.08 -9.19
C MET A 43 -27.24 34.02 -8.90
N VAL A 44 -28.10 34.27 -9.89
CA VAL A 44 -29.56 34.06 -9.75
C VAL A 44 -29.88 32.59 -9.50
N ILE A 45 -29.18 31.67 -10.16
CA ILE A 45 -29.32 30.23 -9.93
C ILE A 45 -28.89 29.86 -8.50
N PHE A 46 -27.76 30.37 -8.00
CA PHE A 46 -27.33 30.15 -6.61
C PHE A 46 -28.30 30.77 -5.61
N GLN A 47 -28.81 31.97 -5.87
CA GLN A 47 -29.85 32.62 -5.05
C GLN A 47 -31.11 31.77 -4.99
N ALA A 48 -31.53 31.19 -6.13
CA ALA A 48 -32.69 30.32 -6.19
C ALA A 48 -32.46 29.00 -5.44
N ILE A 49 -31.26 28.41 -5.55
CA ILE A 49 -30.87 27.24 -4.72
C ILE A 49 -30.92 27.60 -3.24
N MET A 50 -30.46 28.79 -2.87
CA MET A 50 -30.41 29.26 -1.48
C MET A 50 -31.80 29.44 -0.88
N VAL A 51 -32.70 30.12 -1.59
CA VAL A 51 -34.08 30.30 -1.17
C VAL A 51 -34.78 28.95 -1.02
N GLU A 52 -34.54 28.03 -1.96
CA GLU A 52 -35.10 26.69 -1.90
C GLU A 52 -34.55 25.87 -0.72
N PHE A 53 -33.25 25.99 -0.44
CA PHE A 53 -32.61 25.32 0.69
C PHE A 53 -33.09 25.86 2.04
N GLN A 54 -33.21 27.18 2.19
CA GLN A 54 -33.74 27.83 3.39
C GLN A 54 -35.19 27.41 3.66
N LYS A 55 -36.03 27.43 2.61
CA LYS A 55 -37.41 26.97 2.70
C LYS A 55 -37.51 25.52 3.19
N ARG A 56 -36.63 24.62 2.73
CA ARG A 56 -36.59 23.22 3.22
C ARG A 56 -36.14 23.08 4.68
N GLN A 57 -35.28 23.97 5.19
CA GLN A 57 -34.89 23.99 6.60
C GLN A 57 -36.06 24.48 7.49
N GLU A 58 -36.84 25.44 6.99
CA GLU A 58 -37.99 26.02 7.69
C GLU A 58 -39.25 25.12 7.65
N GLU A 59 -39.49 24.40 6.55
CA GLU A 59 -40.61 23.46 6.41
C GLU A 59 -40.41 22.15 7.21
N ASN A 60 -39.19 21.91 7.72
CA ASN A 60 -38.85 20.74 8.52
C ASN A 60 -38.04 21.13 9.77
N PRO A 61 -38.64 21.88 10.73
CA PRO A 61 -38.02 22.10 12.03
C PRO A 61 -38.12 20.78 12.81
N PHE A 62 -37.14 19.90 12.65
CA PHE A 62 -37.12 18.60 13.34
C PHE A 62 -36.99 18.82 14.86
N GLU A 63 -38.11 18.81 15.57
CA GLU A 63 -38.15 18.56 17.02
C GLU A 63 -37.87 17.07 17.28
N PRO A 64 -36.90 16.72 18.13
CA PRO A 64 -36.63 15.33 18.45
C PRO A 64 -37.69 14.81 19.42
N GLN A 65 -38.73 14.15 18.89
CA GLN A 65 -39.55 13.28 19.71
C GLN A 65 -38.79 11.97 19.96
N LEU A 66 -38.25 11.84 21.17
CA LEU A 66 -37.75 10.58 21.73
C LEU A 66 -38.90 9.55 21.75
N GLN A 67 -38.98 8.68 20.75
CA GLN A 67 -39.82 7.49 20.80
C GLN A 67 -38.96 6.22 20.80
N GLN A 68 -39.19 5.42 21.84
CA GLN A 68 -38.65 4.07 22.05
C GLN A 68 -39.01 3.11 20.89
N PRO A 69 -38.23 2.03 20.69
CA PRO A 69 -38.41 1.16 19.55
C PRO A 69 -39.63 0.25 19.72
N GLN A 70 -40.69 0.49 18.95
CA GLN A 70 -41.71 -0.52 18.64
C GLN A 70 -41.82 -0.73 17.13
N GLN A 71 -42.08 -1.97 16.76
CA GLN A 71 -41.83 -2.61 15.47
C GLN A 71 -42.53 -1.96 14.25
N PRO A 72 -41.97 -2.10 13.03
CA PRO A 72 -42.55 -1.54 11.82
C PRO A 72 -43.37 -2.60 11.09
N GLN A 73 -44.68 -2.40 10.95
CA GLN A 73 -45.42 -2.83 9.76
C GLN A 73 -46.84 -2.27 9.77
N GLN A 74 -47.21 -1.68 8.64
CA GLN A 74 -48.55 -1.22 8.28
C GLN A 74 -48.99 0.10 8.93
N GLN A 75 -48.63 1.22 8.29
CA GLN A 75 -49.58 2.21 7.75
C GLN A 75 -48.83 3.47 7.31
N LEU A 76 -48.58 3.59 6.01
CA LEU A 76 -48.42 4.88 5.33
C LEU A 76 -48.63 4.69 3.81
N GLN A 77 -49.86 4.31 3.48
CA GLN A 77 -50.49 4.75 2.24
C GLN A 77 -51.23 6.06 2.55
N GLN A 78 -50.59 7.22 2.39
CA GLN A 78 -51.29 8.49 2.16
C GLN A 78 -50.48 9.41 1.23
N GLN A 79 -51.04 9.57 0.02
CA GLN A 79 -50.93 10.64 -0.97
C GLN A 79 -49.58 11.00 -1.64
N PRO A 80 -49.54 11.07 -2.99
CA PRO A 80 -48.44 11.65 -3.73
C PRO A 80 -48.57 13.18 -3.70
N GLN A 81 -48.04 13.83 -2.67
CA GLN A 81 -47.61 15.21 -2.83
C GLN A 81 -46.42 15.21 -3.80
N GLU A 82 -46.53 15.97 -4.88
CA GLU A 82 -45.53 16.13 -5.94
C GLU A 82 -44.10 16.30 -5.39
N ARG A 83 -43.33 15.20 -5.38
CA ARG A 83 -41.88 15.19 -5.08
C ARG A 83 -41.08 15.83 -6.24
N VAL A 84 -41.27 17.12 -6.45
CA VAL A 84 -40.63 17.91 -7.54
C VAL A 84 -39.28 18.53 -7.13
N THR A 85 -38.75 18.25 -5.95
CA THR A 85 -37.70 19.12 -5.39
C THR A 85 -36.24 18.67 -5.63
N ASP A 86 -35.93 17.40 -5.94
CA ASP A 86 -34.53 16.93 -6.08
C ASP A 86 -33.99 16.92 -7.53
N THR A 87 -34.88 16.87 -8.53
CA THR A 87 -34.49 16.75 -9.93
C THR A 87 -33.89 18.05 -10.46
N SER A 88 -34.53 19.19 -10.17
CA SER A 88 -34.07 20.53 -10.59
C SER A 88 -32.74 20.90 -9.92
N THR A 89 -32.60 20.70 -8.61
CA THR A 89 -31.33 20.96 -7.89
C THR A 89 -30.19 20.10 -8.45
N LYS A 90 -30.46 18.83 -8.78
CA LYS A 90 -29.46 17.93 -9.38
C LYS A 90 -29.01 18.41 -10.77
N GLU A 91 -29.92 18.93 -11.58
CA GLU A 91 -29.62 19.46 -12.92
C GLU A 91 -28.81 20.75 -12.84
N ILE A 92 -29.20 21.65 -11.93
CA ILE A 92 -28.43 22.86 -11.62
C ILE A 92 -26.99 22.50 -11.23
N LEU A 93 -26.81 21.60 -10.26
CA LEU A 93 -25.48 21.18 -9.82
C LEU A 93 -24.69 20.48 -10.94
N ALA A 94 -25.36 19.78 -11.85
CA ALA A 94 -24.70 19.19 -13.01
C ALA A 94 -24.19 20.26 -13.98
N CYS A 95 -24.98 21.31 -14.20
CA CYS A 95 -24.64 22.48 -15.01
C CYS A 95 -23.45 23.24 -14.38
N LEU A 96 -23.55 23.57 -13.09
CA LEU A 96 -22.46 24.20 -12.33
C LEU A 96 -21.15 23.40 -12.41
N ASN A 97 -21.21 22.08 -12.22
CA ASN A 97 -20.01 21.23 -12.32
C ASN A 97 -19.41 21.18 -13.74
N ARG A 98 -20.18 21.47 -14.80
CA ARG A 98 -19.64 21.61 -16.16
C ARG A 98 -18.83 22.90 -16.25
N TYR A 99 -19.39 24.02 -15.80
CA TYR A 99 -18.72 25.32 -15.82
C TYR A 99 -17.51 25.41 -14.90
N PHE A 100 -17.52 24.76 -13.73
CA PHE A 100 -16.35 24.73 -12.83
C PHE A 100 -15.14 24.02 -13.42
N LYS A 101 -15.25 23.36 -14.59
CA LYS A 101 -14.09 22.85 -15.30
C LYS A 101 -13.23 23.98 -15.88
N GLU A 102 -13.83 25.12 -16.18
CA GLU A 102 -13.15 26.34 -16.62
C GLU A 102 -12.54 27.06 -15.42
N GLU A 103 -11.25 27.37 -15.50
CA GLU A 103 -10.48 27.90 -14.37
C GLU A 103 -10.95 29.30 -13.95
N MET A 104 -11.21 30.17 -14.92
CA MET A 104 -11.76 31.51 -14.71
C MET A 104 -13.07 31.48 -13.92
N ILE A 105 -14.00 30.60 -14.33
CA ILE A 105 -15.30 30.47 -13.67
C ILE A 105 -15.12 29.87 -12.27
N ALA A 106 -14.31 28.83 -12.11
CA ALA A 106 -14.05 28.23 -10.80
C ALA A 106 -13.51 29.25 -9.78
N CYS A 107 -12.69 30.20 -10.21
CA CYS A 107 -12.18 31.28 -9.36
C CYS A 107 -13.28 32.22 -8.85
N TRP A 108 -14.34 32.47 -9.63
CA TRP A 108 -15.46 33.31 -9.20
C TRP A 108 -16.34 32.66 -8.14
N PHE A 109 -16.43 31.33 -8.16
CA PHE A 109 -17.21 30.55 -7.19
C PHE A 109 -16.35 30.00 -6.04
N ALA A 110 -15.10 30.44 -5.96
CA ALA A 110 -14.19 30.13 -4.86
C ALA A 110 -14.36 31.10 -3.67
N ASP A 111 -15.52 31.74 -3.55
CA ASP A 111 -15.90 32.56 -2.39
C ASP A 111 -16.51 31.68 -1.27
N GLU A 112 -16.41 32.16 -0.03
CA GLU A 112 -16.83 31.42 1.16
C GLU A 112 -18.31 31.03 1.12
N VAL A 113 -19.18 31.92 0.61
CA VAL A 113 -20.63 31.70 0.56
C VAL A 113 -20.96 30.55 -0.39
N SER A 114 -20.44 30.58 -1.62
CA SER A 114 -20.64 29.51 -2.59
C SER A 114 -20.15 28.15 -2.07
N ILE A 115 -18.97 28.13 -1.43
CA ILE A 115 -18.40 26.90 -0.88
C ILE A 115 -19.24 26.37 0.28
N ASP A 116 -19.74 27.24 1.17
CA ASP A 116 -20.59 26.85 2.29
C ASP A 116 -21.92 26.28 1.83
N ILE A 117 -22.54 26.88 0.81
CA ILE A 117 -23.79 26.38 0.21
C ILE A 117 -23.58 24.99 -0.35
N LEU A 118 -22.53 24.81 -1.16
CA LEU A 118 -22.19 23.51 -1.73
C LEU A 118 -21.86 22.49 -0.64
N SER A 119 -21.21 22.91 0.45
CA SER A 119 -20.90 22.06 1.61
C SER A 119 -22.15 21.63 2.35
N LYS A 120 -23.14 22.51 2.51
CA LYS A 120 -24.45 22.18 3.09
C LYS A 120 -25.23 21.21 2.20
N LEU A 121 -25.28 21.45 0.89
CA LEU A 121 -25.93 20.55 -0.08
C LEU A 121 -25.22 19.19 -0.18
N ALA A 122 -23.90 19.16 0.03
CA ALA A 122 -23.12 17.94 0.11
C ALA A 122 -23.29 17.19 1.44
N GLY A 123 -24.03 17.75 2.40
CA GLY A 123 -24.18 17.19 3.75
C GLY A 123 -22.86 17.16 4.53
N LEU A 124 -21.92 18.05 4.22
CA LEU A 124 -20.60 18.14 4.83
C LEU A 124 -20.51 19.22 5.91
N HIS A 125 -21.43 20.18 5.90
CA HIS A 125 -21.49 21.24 6.92
C HIS A 125 -22.27 20.74 8.15
N LEU A 126 -21.70 19.75 8.85
CA LEU A 126 -22.24 19.20 10.09
C LEU A 126 -21.49 19.82 11.26
N LYS A 127 -22.22 20.50 12.16
CA LYS A 127 -21.67 20.92 13.46
C LYS A 127 -21.98 19.81 14.46
N GLY A 128 -20.97 19.20 15.08
CA GLY A 128 -21.14 18.24 16.17
C GLY A 128 -21.74 16.88 15.75
N THR A 129 -22.44 16.24 16.68
CA THR A 129 -23.01 14.88 16.59
C THR A 129 -24.37 14.83 15.87
N ASP A 130 -24.60 15.66 14.85
CA ASP A 130 -25.86 15.73 14.10
C ASP A 130 -26.06 14.53 13.13
N TRP A 131 -25.97 13.31 13.66
CA TRP A 131 -26.09 12.05 12.91
C TRP A 131 -27.49 11.83 12.33
N TYR A 132 -28.53 12.47 12.87
CA TYR A 132 -29.90 12.42 12.35
C TYR A 132 -30.03 13.03 10.93
N LYS A 133 -29.03 13.80 10.46
CA LYS A 133 -28.95 14.25 9.06
C LYS A 133 -28.52 13.14 8.07
N PHE A 134 -28.21 11.92 8.53
CA PHE A 134 -27.97 10.78 7.65
C PHE A 134 -29.19 10.43 6.78
N GLU A 135 -30.40 10.64 7.27
CA GLU A 135 -31.62 10.40 6.50
C GLU A 135 -31.72 11.34 5.28
N PHE A 136 -31.22 12.57 5.39
CA PHE A 136 -31.07 13.48 4.25
C PHE A 136 -30.02 12.98 3.24
N ILE A 137 -28.89 12.44 3.71
CA ILE A 137 -27.84 11.89 2.83
C ILE A 137 -28.36 10.70 2.02
N VAL A 138 -29.18 9.84 2.64
CA VAL A 138 -29.79 8.68 1.99
C VAL A 138 -30.91 9.14 1.03
N SER A 139 -31.80 10.02 1.49
CA SER A 139 -32.96 10.48 0.71
C SER A 139 -32.56 11.34 -0.49
N SER A 140 -31.53 12.19 -0.36
CA SER A 140 -31.03 13.11 -1.39
C SER A 140 -29.67 12.69 -1.97
N ALA A 141 -29.36 11.38 -1.99
CA ALA A 141 -28.04 10.87 -2.36
C ALA A 141 -27.51 11.38 -3.72
N LYS A 142 -28.41 11.67 -4.69
CA LYS A 142 -28.05 12.22 -6.01
C LYS A 142 -27.58 13.67 -5.93
N VAL A 143 -28.23 14.50 -5.10
CA VAL A 143 -27.90 15.92 -4.89
C VAL A 143 -26.57 16.02 -4.15
N VAL A 144 -26.43 15.30 -3.02
CA VAL A 144 -25.19 15.20 -2.25
C VAL A 144 -24.03 14.87 -3.16
N ARG A 145 -24.15 13.80 -3.94
CA ARG A 145 -23.14 13.36 -4.90
C ARG A 145 -22.74 14.43 -5.91
N LYS A 146 -23.70 15.22 -6.41
CA LYS A 146 -23.44 16.27 -7.39
C LYS A 146 -22.78 17.49 -6.73
N ALA A 147 -23.22 17.88 -5.55
CA ALA A 147 -22.61 18.95 -4.77
C ALA A 147 -21.15 18.60 -4.38
N THR A 148 -20.88 17.38 -3.91
CA THR A 148 -19.50 16.94 -3.63
C THR A 148 -18.63 16.90 -4.90
N LYS A 149 -19.19 16.58 -6.08
CA LYS A 149 -18.47 16.72 -7.36
C LYS A 149 -18.11 18.17 -7.65
N CYS A 150 -19.05 19.10 -7.46
CA CYS A 150 -18.80 20.54 -7.62
C CYS A 150 -17.64 20.99 -6.71
N LEU A 151 -17.72 20.68 -5.42
CA LEU A 151 -16.68 21.00 -4.43
C LEU A 151 -15.32 20.44 -4.83
N ARG A 152 -15.26 19.18 -5.25
CA ARG A 152 -14.02 18.56 -5.72
C ARG A 152 -13.46 19.28 -6.95
N THR A 153 -14.32 19.65 -7.90
CA THR A 153 -13.89 20.36 -9.12
C THR A 153 -13.34 21.74 -8.76
N LEU A 154 -14.01 22.49 -7.89
CA LEU A 154 -13.51 23.77 -7.37
C LEU A 154 -12.19 23.60 -6.61
N ALA A 155 -12.11 22.63 -5.70
CA ALA A 155 -10.89 22.33 -4.93
C ALA A 155 -9.70 21.94 -5.83
N LYS A 156 -9.94 21.34 -6.99
CA LYS A 156 -8.87 21.05 -7.97
C LYS A 156 -8.31 22.30 -8.66
N ARG A 157 -9.11 23.36 -8.78
CA ARG A 157 -8.75 24.59 -9.50
C ARG A 157 -8.28 25.69 -8.55
N SER A 158 -9.01 25.94 -7.47
CA SER A 158 -8.72 27.05 -6.55
C SER A 158 -8.06 26.58 -5.25
N LYS A 159 -6.91 27.17 -4.91
CA LYS A 159 -6.24 26.97 -3.62
C LYS A 159 -7.08 27.52 -2.47
N LYS A 160 -7.74 28.67 -2.67
CA LYS A 160 -8.65 29.29 -1.69
C LYS A 160 -9.77 28.34 -1.29
N THR A 161 -10.32 27.60 -2.25
CA THR A 161 -11.34 26.59 -1.96
C THR A 161 -10.79 25.46 -1.09
N VAL A 162 -9.57 25.00 -1.33
CA VAL A 162 -8.93 23.98 -0.48
C VAL A 162 -8.74 24.50 0.93
N GLU A 163 -8.19 25.72 1.08
CA GLU A 163 -7.98 26.36 2.38
C GLU A 163 -9.31 26.51 3.15
N HIS A 164 -10.37 26.99 2.49
CA HIS A 164 -11.71 27.11 3.12
C HIS A 164 -12.30 25.75 3.51
N LEU A 165 -12.20 24.73 2.65
CA LEU A 165 -12.72 23.39 2.95
C LEU A 165 -11.96 22.72 4.10
N CYS A 166 -10.65 22.98 4.23
CA CYS A 166 -9.84 22.45 5.31
C CYS A 166 -10.07 23.17 6.65
N ASN A 167 -10.32 24.48 6.62
CA ASN A 167 -10.53 25.31 7.81
C ASN A 167 -11.99 25.36 8.28
N SER A 168 -12.93 24.89 7.45
CA SER A 168 -14.35 24.77 7.80
C SER A 168 -14.70 23.39 8.34
N TYR A 169 -15.92 23.26 8.86
CA TYR A 169 -16.50 21.97 9.27
C TYR A 169 -16.65 20.95 8.13
N CYS A 170 -16.36 21.33 6.87
CA CYS A 170 -16.49 20.43 5.73
C CYS A 170 -15.56 19.22 5.82
N LEU A 171 -14.31 19.41 6.26
CA LEU A 171 -13.37 18.32 6.44
C LEU A 171 -13.86 17.36 7.53
N ASP A 172 -14.34 17.89 8.65
CA ASP A 172 -14.87 17.07 9.75
C ASP A 172 -16.14 16.31 9.36
N GLY A 173 -17.06 16.95 8.63
CA GLY A 173 -18.24 16.27 8.07
C GLY A 173 -17.86 15.17 7.07
N LEU A 174 -16.82 15.39 6.26
CA LEU A 174 -16.31 14.38 5.34
C LEU A 174 -15.73 13.18 6.12
N LEU A 175 -14.91 13.45 7.13
CA LEU A 175 -14.31 12.41 7.98
C LEU A 175 -15.33 11.68 8.85
N GLY A 176 -16.38 12.36 9.29
CA GLY A 176 -17.53 11.76 9.97
C GLY A 176 -18.22 10.77 9.04
N ARG A 177 -18.47 11.17 7.78
CA ARG A 177 -19.09 10.27 6.79
C ARG A 177 -18.23 9.04 6.48
N LEU A 178 -16.90 9.16 6.45
CA LEU A 178 -15.98 8.02 6.25
C LEU A 178 -16.15 6.92 7.30
N GLN A 179 -16.51 7.26 8.54
CA GLN A 179 -16.66 6.26 9.62
C GLN A 179 -17.76 5.24 9.30
N TYR A 180 -18.74 5.63 8.51
CA TYR A 180 -19.91 4.83 8.16
C TYR A 180 -19.81 4.21 6.76
N PHE A 181 -18.63 4.24 6.13
CA PHE A 181 -18.45 3.71 4.78
C PHE A 181 -18.60 2.20 4.67
N ASN A 182 -18.51 1.47 5.77
CA ASN A 182 -18.77 0.03 5.75
C ASN A 182 -20.26 -0.28 5.86
N GLU A 183 -21.10 0.72 6.12
CA GLU A 183 -22.54 0.55 6.23
C GLU A 183 -23.21 0.55 4.84
N ALA A 184 -24.22 -0.30 4.68
CA ALA A 184 -24.81 -0.64 3.38
C ALA A 184 -25.60 0.51 2.74
N TYR A 185 -26.08 1.47 3.54
CA TYR A 185 -26.97 2.52 3.05
C TYR A 185 -26.24 3.65 2.31
N ILE A 186 -24.91 3.79 2.43
CA ILE A 186 -24.16 4.78 1.65
C ILE A 186 -23.88 4.20 0.25
N PRO A 187 -24.38 4.82 -0.84
CA PRO A 187 -24.13 4.29 -2.18
C PRO A 187 -22.63 4.35 -2.53
N ARG A 188 -22.10 3.29 -3.17
CA ARG A 188 -20.70 3.21 -3.62
C ARG A 188 -20.25 4.44 -4.43
N LYS A 189 -21.14 4.98 -5.27
CA LYS A 189 -20.87 6.18 -6.07
C LYS A 189 -20.57 7.40 -5.20
N ASN A 190 -21.16 7.50 -4.01
CA ASN A 190 -20.91 8.59 -3.07
C ASN A 190 -19.56 8.36 -2.37
N LYS A 191 -19.32 7.14 -1.87
CA LYS A 191 -18.02 6.74 -1.29
C LYS A 191 -16.83 7.09 -2.20
N LEU A 192 -16.97 6.79 -3.49
CA LEU A 192 -15.99 7.12 -4.52
C LEU A 192 -15.69 8.62 -4.67
N ILE A 193 -16.70 9.47 -4.57
CA ILE A 193 -16.53 10.92 -4.79
C ILE A 193 -15.97 11.58 -3.55
N ASP A 194 -16.36 11.10 -2.39
CA ASP A 194 -15.86 11.53 -1.09
C ASP A 194 -14.37 11.24 -0.94
N LEU A 195 -13.93 10.01 -1.24
CA LEU A 195 -12.51 9.66 -1.26
C LEU A 195 -11.74 10.51 -2.28
N LYS A 196 -12.34 10.78 -3.45
CA LYS A 196 -11.73 11.67 -4.47
C LYS A 196 -11.66 13.12 -4.00
N LEU A 197 -12.60 13.61 -3.20
CA LEU A 197 -12.53 14.94 -2.60
C LEU A 197 -11.44 14.98 -1.54
N LEU A 198 -11.44 14.01 -0.61
CA LEU A 198 -10.41 13.88 0.42
C LEU A 198 -9.01 13.84 -0.20
N LEU A 199 -8.83 13.02 -1.24
CA LEU A 199 -7.55 12.90 -1.95
C LEU A 199 -7.08 14.26 -2.48
N VAL A 200 -7.96 15.04 -3.12
CA VAL A 200 -7.63 16.38 -3.64
C VAL A 200 -7.25 17.34 -2.50
N LEU A 201 -7.97 17.31 -1.38
CA LEU A 201 -7.66 18.16 -0.23
C LEU A 201 -6.27 17.85 0.35
N ILE A 202 -5.94 16.57 0.50
CA ILE A 202 -4.65 16.10 1.02
C ILE A 202 -3.50 16.35 0.02
N GLU A 203 -3.77 16.20 -1.28
CA GLU A 203 -2.79 16.45 -2.33
C GLU A 203 -2.42 17.94 -2.43
N ARG A 204 -3.39 18.83 -2.30
CA ARG A 204 -3.19 20.28 -2.49
C ARG A 204 -2.87 21.05 -1.21
N ASN A 205 -3.11 20.45 -0.04
CA ASN A 205 -2.72 21.03 1.24
C ASN A 205 -1.88 19.99 2.01
N VAL A 206 -0.55 20.16 1.97
CA VAL A 206 0.39 19.24 2.64
C VAL A 206 0.34 19.42 4.15
N GLU A 207 0.02 20.62 4.63
CA GLU A 207 0.05 20.99 6.04
C GLU A 207 -1.00 20.23 6.87
N ILE A 208 -2.16 19.90 6.28
CA ILE A 208 -3.21 19.14 6.98
C ILE A 208 -2.84 17.66 7.22
N ARG A 209 -1.82 17.12 6.54
CA ARG A 209 -1.49 15.68 6.62
C ARG A 209 -1.12 15.24 8.03
N SER A 210 -0.38 16.07 8.76
CA SER A 210 0.00 15.81 10.16
C SER A 210 -1.23 15.74 11.07
N SER A 211 -2.10 16.74 11.01
CA SER A 211 -3.36 16.80 11.78
C SER A 211 -4.28 15.62 11.42
N LEU A 212 -4.43 15.31 10.13
CA LEU A 212 -5.23 14.17 9.69
C LEU A 212 -4.72 12.83 10.24
N ARG A 213 -3.40 12.64 10.28
CA ARG A 213 -2.79 11.40 10.77
C ARG A 213 -2.85 11.29 12.30
N ARG A 214 -2.49 12.36 13.01
CA ARG A 214 -2.31 12.36 14.48
C ARG A 214 -3.59 12.64 15.25
N GLU A 215 -4.28 13.70 14.87
CA GLU A 215 -5.41 14.21 15.65
C GLU A 215 -6.71 13.54 15.19
N LYS A 216 -6.90 13.42 13.88
CA LYS A 216 -8.16 12.93 13.31
C LYS A 216 -8.17 11.43 12.98
N LEU A 217 -7.03 10.75 13.18
CA LEU A 217 -6.81 9.30 12.98
C LEU A 217 -7.34 8.80 11.64
N VAL A 218 -7.15 9.59 10.59
CA VAL A 218 -7.75 9.33 9.27
C VAL A 218 -7.15 8.10 8.62
N LEU A 219 -5.89 7.78 8.89
CA LEU A 219 -5.27 6.55 8.41
C LEU A 219 -6.06 5.33 8.91
N SER A 220 -6.34 5.25 10.21
CA SER A 220 -7.20 4.18 10.77
C SER A 220 -8.55 4.09 10.07
N LYS A 221 -9.23 5.23 9.89
CA LYS A 221 -10.56 5.27 9.24
C LYS A 221 -10.50 4.75 7.81
N VAL A 222 -9.51 5.16 7.03
CA VAL A 222 -9.36 4.76 5.63
C VAL A 222 -8.92 3.29 5.50
N VAL A 223 -8.08 2.80 6.42
CA VAL A 223 -7.71 1.38 6.50
C VAL A 223 -8.93 0.50 6.80
N LYS A 224 -9.80 0.91 7.74
CA LYS A 224 -11.08 0.23 8.02
C LYS A 224 -12.01 0.14 6.81
N ILE A 225 -11.93 1.08 5.87
CA ILE A 225 -12.70 1.03 4.62
C ILE A 225 -12.13 -0.02 3.65
N LEU A 226 -10.83 -0.31 3.74
CA LEU A 226 -10.16 -1.30 2.91
C LEU A 226 -10.42 -2.74 3.40
N GLU A 227 -10.51 -2.94 4.72
CA GLU A 227 -10.64 -4.24 5.38
C GLU A 227 -11.73 -5.15 4.77
N PRO A 228 -12.99 -4.70 4.52
CA PRO A 228 -14.05 -5.57 4.01
C PRO A 228 -13.81 -6.10 2.60
N TYR A 229 -12.91 -5.46 1.83
CA TYR A 229 -12.53 -5.91 0.49
C TYR A 229 -11.37 -6.90 0.52
N MET A 230 -10.68 -7.00 1.66
CA MET A 230 -9.51 -7.85 1.87
C MET A 230 -9.82 -9.07 2.74
N GLU A 231 -10.98 -9.10 3.40
CA GLU A 231 -11.45 -10.26 4.15
C GLU A 231 -12.18 -11.25 3.24
N PRO A 232 -11.87 -12.55 3.33
CA PRO A 232 -12.71 -13.56 2.73
C PRO A 232 -14.11 -13.45 3.33
N ASP A 233 -15.15 -13.41 2.50
CA ASP A 233 -16.51 -13.52 3.03
C ASP A 233 -16.66 -14.96 3.55
N PRO A 234 -16.96 -15.18 4.84
CA PRO A 234 -17.08 -16.53 5.39
C PRO A 234 -18.22 -17.34 4.74
N ARG A 235 -19.11 -16.68 3.98
CA ARG A 235 -20.20 -17.31 3.24
C ARG A 235 -19.86 -17.62 1.79
N ASP A 236 -18.72 -17.16 1.30
CA ASP A 236 -18.31 -17.24 -0.09
C ASP A 236 -16.84 -17.68 -0.16
N GLU A 237 -16.62 -18.98 0.01
CA GLU A 237 -15.30 -19.61 -0.15
C GLU A 237 -14.71 -19.35 -1.56
N GLU A 238 -15.54 -18.98 -2.53
CA GLU A 238 -15.15 -18.64 -3.90
C GLU A 238 -14.78 -17.16 -4.11
N LYS A 239 -14.98 -16.27 -3.12
CA LYS A 239 -14.53 -14.87 -3.16
C LYS A 239 -13.02 -14.74 -2.98
N THR A 240 -12.29 -15.61 -3.67
CA THR A 240 -10.84 -15.68 -3.77
C THR A 240 -10.29 -14.58 -4.66
N LEU A 241 -11.11 -14.02 -5.58
CA LEU A 241 -10.69 -13.05 -6.60
C LEU A 241 -11.30 -11.66 -6.35
N LEU A 242 -10.45 -10.63 -6.38
CA LEU A 242 -10.92 -9.24 -6.35
C LEU A 242 -11.51 -8.89 -7.72
N ASN A 243 -12.81 -8.58 -7.75
CA ASN A 243 -13.45 -8.13 -8.98
C ASN A 243 -12.90 -6.77 -9.44
N ASP A 244 -13.22 -6.45 -10.67
CA ASP A 244 -12.70 -5.27 -11.35
C ASP A 244 -13.11 -3.94 -10.68
N ASP A 245 -14.38 -3.80 -10.31
CA ASP A 245 -14.87 -2.58 -9.67
C ASP A 245 -14.24 -2.39 -8.27
N ASP A 246 -14.04 -3.47 -7.52
CA ASP A 246 -13.40 -3.51 -6.20
C ASP A 246 -11.92 -3.19 -6.31
N ALA A 247 -11.22 -3.73 -7.30
CA ALA A 247 -9.83 -3.37 -7.57
C ALA A 247 -9.65 -1.86 -7.84
N ASP A 248 -10.54 -1.26 -8.63
CA ASP A 248 -10.53 0.18 -8.90
C ASP A 248 -10.84 1.01 -7.64
N PHE A 249 -11.71 0.52 -6.76
CA PHE A 249 -12.03 1.16 -5.50
C PHE A 249 -10.88 1.05 -4.47
N CYS A 250 -10.31 -0.14 -4.30
CA CYS A 250 -9.11 -0.36 -3.49
C CYS A 250 -7.93 0.50 -3.96
N THR A 251 -7.74 0.63 -5.28
CA THR A 251 -6.73 1.53 -5.85
C THR A 251 -6.94 2.98 -5.41
N LEU A 252 -8.19 3.45 -5.35
CA LEU A 252 -8.48 4.80 -4.86
C LEU A 252 -8.21 4.94 -3.36
N ILE A 253 -8.59 3.93 -2.55
CA ILE A 253 -8.31 3.91 -1.11
C ILE A 253 -6.80 3.95 -0.86
N LEU A 254 -6.03 3.12 -1.56
CA LEU A 254 -4.57 3.07 -1.46
C LEU A 254 -3.91 4.39 -1.91
N LYS A 255 -4.46 5.08 -2.93
CA LYS A 255 -4.01 6.44 -3.29
C LYS A 255 -4.22 7.41 -2.14
N THR A 256 -5.38 7.36 -1.48
CA THR A 256 -5.66 8.20 -0.31
C THR A 256 -4.70 7.89 0.84
N ILE A 257 -4.47 6.61 1.15
CA ILE A 257 -3.49 6.17 2.16
C ILE A 257 -2.10 6.71 1.83
N LEU A 258 -1.65 6.54 0.59
CA LEU A 258 -0.34 7.02 0.14
C LEU A 258 -0.17 8.53 0.39
N GLN A 259 -1.18 9.34 0.08
CA GLN A 259 -1.08 10.78 0.31
C GLN A 259 -1.07 11.14 1.80
N ILE A 260 -1.71 10.36 2.66
CA ILE A 260 -1.63 10.53 4.13
C ILE A 260 -0.23 10.14 4.64
N CYS A 261 0.36 9.08 4.10
CA CYS A 261 1.69 8.60 4.49
C CYS A 261 2.83 9.49 3.98
N LYS A 262 2.64 10.19 2.85
CA LYS A 262 3.60 11.16 2.30
C LYS A 262 3.72 12.38 3.23
N PHE A 263 4.67 12.32 4.15
CA PHE A 263 4.91 13.38 5.11
C PHE A 263 6.40 13.70 5.23
N ASP A 264 6.72 14.99 5.16
CA ASP A 264 8.09 15.49 5.05
C ASP A 264 8.71 15.87 6.41
N VAL A 265 7.97 15.78 7.53
CA VAL A 265 8.49 16.21 8.84
C VAL A 265 8.94 15.02 9.68
N GLU A 266 10.19 15.09 10.13
CA GLU A 266 10.92 14.16 11.01
C GLU A 266 10.38 14.08 12.45
N LEU A 267 9.07 14.27 12.67
CA LEU A 267 8.52 14.09 14.00
C LEU A 267 8.47 12.60 14.31
N PRO A 268 8.96 12.17 15.49
CA PRO A 268 8.88 10.77 15.89
C PRO A 268 7.40 10.34 15.92
N TYR A 269 7.16 9.09 15.52
CA TYR A 269 5.84 8.49 15.56
C TYR A 269 5.43 8.23 17.01
N ASN A 270 4.21 8.62 17.39
CA ASN A 270 3.65 8.20 18.68
C ASN A 270 3.10 6.75 18.60
N GLN A 271 2.80 6.14 19.75
CA GLN A 271 2.31 4.75 19.78
C GLN A 271 1.02 4.58 18.96
N THR A 272 0.08 5.51 19.06
CA THR A 272 -1.18 5.47 18.30
C THR A 272 -0.96 5.54 16.78
N GLU A 273 0.04 6.28 16.31
CA GLU A 273 0.44 6.31 14.90
C GLU A 273 1.03 4.95 14.50
N ILE A 274 1.90 4.39 15.33
CA ILE A 274 2.48 3.07 15.11
C ILE A 274 1.39 1.99 15.02
N ASP A 275 0.41 1.99 15.92
CA ASP A 275 -0.72 1.06 15.90
C ASP A 275 -1.56 1.17 14.60
N GLN A 276 -1.75 2.40 14.10
CA GLN A 276 -2.42 2.62 12.81
C GLN A 276 -1.64 2.00 11.64
N TYR A 277 -0.30 2.09 11.68
CA TYR A 277 0.52 1.44 10.68
C TYR A 277 0.50 -0.09 10.81
N PHE A 278 0.46 -0.67 12.01
CA PHE A 278 0.27 -2.12 12.18
C PHE A 278 -1.00 -2.62 11.47
N SER A 279 -2.14 -1.94 11.67
CA SER A 279 -3.39 -2.27 10.96
C SER A 279 -3.25 -2.12 9.44
N LEU A 280 -2.56 -1.06 8.98
CA LEU A 280 -2.26 -0.87 7.57
C LEU A 280 -1.44 -2.03 7.01
N MET A 281 -0.37 -2.45 7.68
CA MET A 281 0.53 -3.52 7.22
C MET A 281 -0.22 -4.84 7.05
N THR A 282 -1.13 -5.15 7.98
CA THR A 282 -2.01 -6.32 7.87
C THR A 282 -2.88 -6.27 6.62
N CYS A 283 -3.48 -5.11 6.31
CA CYS A 283 -4.27 -4.91 5.09
C CYS A 283 -3.41 -4.97 3.82
N LEU A 284 -2.21 -4.37 3.83
CA LEU A 284 -1.29 -4.39 2.68
C LEU A 284 -0.85 -5.81 2.37
N LYS A 285 -0.55 -6.64 3.37
CA LYS A 285 -0.25 -8.06 3.18
C LYS A 285 -1.38 -8.76 2.40
N ARG A 286 -2.64 -8.56 2.80
CA ARG A 286 -3.81 -9.12 2.09
C ARG A 286 -3.91 -8.56 0.66
N CYS A 287 -3.67 -7.27 0.44
CA CYS A 287 -3.64 -6.67 -0.90
C CYS A 287 -2.55 -7.26 -1.81
N ILE A 288 -1.39 -7.61 -1.25
CA ILE A 288 -0.29 -8.25 -1.99
C ILE A 288 -0.68 -9.66 -2.42
N LEU A 289 -1.37 -10.41 -1.57
CA LEU A 289 -1.65 -11.83 -1.80
C LEU A 289 -2.96 -12.07 -2.57
N ILE A 290 -3.93 -11.14 -2.53
CA ILE A 290 -5.21 -11.33 -3.21
C ILE A 290 -5.03 -11.37 -4.74
N PRO A 291 -5.52 -12.40 -5.44
CA PRO A 291 -5.52 -12.41 -6.90
C PRO A 291 -6.52 -11.37 -7.43
N VAL A 292 -6.20 -10.81 -8.59
CA VAL A 292 -7.02 -9.79 -9.28
C VAL A 292 -7.16 -10.25 -10.73
N ALA A 293 -8.37 -10.18 -11.29
CA ALA A 293 -8.67 -10.67 -12.64
C ALA A 293 -7.77 -10.01 -13.70
N ASP A 294 -7.66 -8.67 -13.66
CA ASP A 294 -6.80 -7.91 -14.55
C ASP A 294 -5.39 -7.73 -13.97
N PRO A 295 -4.34 -8.28 -14.63
CA PRO A 295 -2.95 -8.11 -14.18
C PRO A 295 -2.48 -6.65 -14.21
N LYS A 296 -3.07 -5.78 -15.03
CA LYS A 296 -2.73 -4.34 -15.04
C LYS A 296 -3.16 -3.67 -13.75
N ARG A 297 -4.36 -4.00 -13.27
CA ARG A 297 -4.89 -3.49 -11.99
C ARG A 297 -4.12 -4.05 -10.81
N LYS A 298 -3.74 -5.33 -10.85
CA LYS A 298 -2.80 -5.89 -9.86
C LYS A 298 -1.50 -5.10 -9.83
N SER A 299 -0.94 -4.79 -11.00
CA SER A 299 0.29 -3.99 -11.08
C SER A 299 0.12 -2.58 -10.49
N ALA A 300 -1.01 -1.91 -10.76
CA ALA A 300 -1.30 -0.59 -10.20
C ALA A 300 -1.46 -0.61 -8.67
N ILE A 301 -2.09 -1.66 -8.13
CA ILE A 301 -2.17 -1.90 -6.69
C ILE A 301 -0.76 -2.10 -6.11
N MET A 302 0.05 -2.99 -6.70
CA MET A 302 1.41 -3.25 -6.24
C MET A 302 2.28 -2.00 -6.28
N GLU A 303 2.17 -1.16 -7.31
CA GLU A 303 2.86 0.13 -7.41
C GLU A 303 2.53 1.06 -6.24
N LEU A 304 1.24 1.17 -5.88
CA LEU A 304 0.82 1.96 -4.73
C LEU A 304 1.34 1.37 -3.42
N ILE A 305 1.34 0.05 -3.28
CA ILE A 305 1.87 -0.63 -2.09
C ILE A 305 3.36 -0.31 -1.91
N TYR A 306 4.18 -0.42 -2.97
CA TYR A 306 5.59 -0.04 -2.88
C TYR A 306 5.78 1.42 -2.49
N ASN A 307 4.98 2.32 -3.07
CA ASN A 307 5.00 3.72 -2.70
C ASN A 307 4.61 3.94 -1.22
N ILE A 308 3.65 3.19 -0.67
CA ILE A 308 3.27 3.27 0.75
C ILE A 308 4.40 2.72 1.64
N LEU A 309 5.00 1.57 1.29
CA LEU A 309 6.09 0.95 2.03
C LEU A 309 7.32 1.86 2.15
N LYS A 310 7.59 2.67 1.11
CA LYS A 310 8.64 3.69 1.13
C LYS A 310 8.49 4.67 2.30
N TYR A 311 7.26 5.04 2.66
CA TYR A 311 6.95 5.99 3.72
C TYR A 311 6.56 5.34 5.06
N THR A 312 6.49 4.01 5.11
CA THR A 312 6.09 3.26 6.32
C THR A 312 7.21 3.31 7.36
N PRO A 313 6.92 3.52 8.66
CA PRO A 313 7.92 3.46 9.73
C PRO A 313 8.68 2.12 9.73
N LEU A 314 9.98 2.13 10.03
CA LEU A 314 10.78 0.89 10.01
C LEU A 314 10.33 -0.10 11.10
N GLN A 315 9.82 0.41 12.22
CA GLN A 315 9.36 -0.35 13.38
C GLN A 315 8.26 -1.36 13.06
N VAL A 316 7.45 -1.07 12.04
CA VAL A 316 6.27 -1.85 11.63
C VAL A 316 6.45 -2.51 10.27
N ALA A 317 7.51 -2.17 9.54
CA ALA A 317 7.73 -2.70 8.19
C ALA A 317 7.97 -4.23 8.19
N GLY A 318 8.49 -4.78 9.29
CA GLY A 318 8.68 -6.23 9.49
C GLY A 318 7.38 -7.04 9.55
N GLU A 319 6.25 -6.40 9.85
CA GLU A 319 4.94 -7.05 10.02
C GLU A 319 4.40 -7.74 8.76
N LEU A 320 4.97 -7.45 7.59
CA LEU A 320 4.64 -8.21 6.38
C LEU A 320 4.95 -9.72 6.50
N LEU A 321 5.84 -10.10 7.42
CA LEU A 321 6.20 -11.50 7.70
C LEU A 321 5.25 -12.21 8.68
N TRP A 322 4.43 -11.50 9.45
CA TRP A 322 3.63 -12.14 10.48
C TRP A 322 2.55 -13.04 9.84
N SER A 323 2.53 -14.34 10.15
CA SER A 323 1.58 -15.29 9.57
C SER A 323 0.15 -14.86 9.92
N VAL A 324 -0.72 -14.71 8.91
CA VAL A 324 -2.15 -14.41 9.17
C VAL A 324 -2.99 -15.69 9.09
N THR A 325 -2.42 -16.81 8.64
CA THR A 325 -3.22 -17.99 8.32
C THR A 325 -2.48 -19.29 8.55
N GLU A 326 -3.13 -20.22 9.26
CA GLU A 326 -2.80 -21.65 9.32
C GLU A 326 -2.92 -22.37 7.95
N ARG A 327 -3.33 -21.65 6.90
CA ARG A 327 -3.50 -22.14 5.52
C ARG A 327 -2.64 -21.32 4.55
N PRO A 328 -2.03 -21.96 3.53
CA PRO A 328 -1.35 -21.23 2.47
C PRO A 328 -2.35 -20.30 1.76
N PRO A 329 -1.97 -19.04 1.47
CA PRO A 329 -2.84 -18.11 0.78
C PRO A 329 -3.18 -18.59 -0.63
N TYR A 330 -4.37 -18.22 -1.11
CA TYR A 330 -5.01 -18.61 -2.38
C TYR A 330 -4.06 -19.05 -3.50
N GLY A 331 -4.17 -20.31 -3.93
CA GLY A 331 -3.46 -20.84 -5.09
C GLY A 331 -2.01 -21.27 -4.86
N HIS A 332 -1.49 -21.17 -3.63
CA HIS A 332 -0.19 -21.75 -3.27
C HIS A 332 -0.38 -23.18 -2.72
N SER A 333 0.30 -24.15 -3.32
CA SER A 333 0.40 -25.51 -2.78
C SER A 333 1.30 -25.55 -1.56
N SER A 334 1.09 -26.51 -0.65
CA SER A 334 1.98 -26.77 0.50
C SER A 334 3.45 -26.99 0.10
N ASP A 335 3.67 -27.45 -1.14
CA ASP A 335 5.00 -27.74 -1.70
C ASP A 335 5.80 -26.47 -2.07
N ASP A 336 5.17 -25.30 -1.96
CA ASP A 336 5.73 -24.00 -2.35
C ASP A 336 6.34 -23.24 -1.14
N ILE A 337 6.31 -23.88 0.04
CA ILE A 337 6.96 -23.45 1.29
C ILE A 337 8.46 -23.68 1.14
N ASP A 338 9.23 -22.61 1.19
CA ASP A 338 10.69 -22.68 1.22
C ASP A 338 11.10 -23.27 2.59
N ASP A 339 11.70 -24.47 2.60
CA ASP A 339 12.16 -25.21 3.80
C ASP A 339 13.04 -24.38 4.75
N PHE A 340 13.53 -23.21 4.30
CA PHE A 340 14.38 -22.30 5.04
C PHE A 340 13.80 -21.80 6.37
N CYS A 341 12.48 -21.64 6.46
CA CYS A 341 11.84 -21.03 7.62
C CYS A 341 10.42 -21.57 7.77
N SER A 342 10.31 -22.82 8.24
CA SER A 342 9.04 -23.51 8.56
C SER A 342 8.14 -22.77 9.56
N THR A 343 8.62 -21.67 10.16
CA THR A 343 7.90 -20.86 11.16
C THR A 343 7.33 -19.55 10.63
N HIS A 344 7.68 -19.11 9.40
CA HIS A 344 7.28 -17.78 8.89
C HIS A 344 6.85 -17.82 7.41
N ASP A 345 5.76 -17.10 7.10
CA ASP A 345 5.21 -16.99 5.75
C ASP A 345 5.93 -15.92 4.92
N PHE A 346 6.79 -16.34 3.97
CA PHE A 346 7.48 -15.43 3.04
C PHE A 346 6.69 -15.12 1.77
N TYR A 347 5.44 -15.57 1.63
CA TYR A 347 4.62 -15.35 0.42
C TYR A 347 4.56 -13.89 0.00
N THR A 348 4.38 -12.98 0.97
CA THR A 348 4.34 -11.54 0.72
C THR A 348 5.63 -11.04 0.09
N ILE A 349 6.79 -11.44 0.65
CA ILE A 349 8.11 -11.04 0.17
C ILE A 349 8.41 -11.70 -1.19
N LYS A 350 8.02 -12.97 -1.38
CA LYS A 350 8.11 -13.70 -2.65
C LYS A 350 7.38 -12.93 -3.76
N GLU A 351 6.14 -12.50 -3.52
CA GLU A 351 5.37 -11.73 -4.50
C GLU A 351 5.98 -10.34 -4.79
N LEU A 352 6.50 -9.66 -3.78
CA LEU A 352 7.24 -8.41 -3.99
C LEU A 352 8.49 -8.65 -4.87
N LEU A 353 9.31 -9.67 -4.57
CA LEU A 353 10.48 -9.98 -5.39
C LEU A 353 10.10 -10.36 -6.84
N LYS A 354 8.97 -11.04 -7.06
CA LYS A 354 8.45 -11.31 -8.42
C LYS A 354 8.10 -10.03 -9.19
N VAL A 355 7.61 -8.98 -8.53
CA VAL A 355 7.38 -7.68 -9.18
C VAL A 355 8.73 -7.09 -9.61
N LEU A 356 9.72 -7.06 -8.70
CA LEU A 356 11.05 -6.59 -9.02
C LEU A 356 11.63 -7.32 -10.24
N GLU A 357 11.62 -8.65 -10.21
CA GLU A 357 12.15 -9.49 -11.30
C GLU A 357 11.50 -9.20 -12.65
N ARG A 358 10.18 -8.94 -12.68
CA ARG A 358 9.47 -8.53 -13.89
C ARG A 358 9.89 -7.16 -14.38
N LEU A 359 10.15 -6.21 -13.49
CA LEU A 359 10.55 -4.85 -13.85
C LEU A 359 11.96 -4.81 -14.44
N ILE A 360 12.90 -5.55 -13.85
CA ILE A 360 14.32 -5.56 -14.28
C ILE A 360 14.62 -6.56 -15.40
N ARG A 361 13.59 -7.22 -15.96
CA ARG A 361 13.75 -8.15 -17.08
C ARG A 361 14.37 -7.48 -18.31
N ASN A 362 14.04 -6.21 -18.54
CA ASN A 362 14.53 -5.44 -19.67
C ASN A 362 15.80 -4.65 -19.28
N PRO A 363 16.93 -4.81 -20.00
CA PRO A 363 18.20 -4.17 -19.65
C PRO A 363 18.20 -2.65 -19.86
N LYS A 364 17.25 -2.10 -20.63
CA LYS A 364 17.03 -0.66 -20.81
C LYS A 364 15.59 -0.31 -20.44
N PRO A 365 15.28 -0.13 -19.14
CA PRO A 365 13.96 0.32 -18.73
C PRO A 365 13.72 1.74 -19.26
N VAL A 366 12.51 1.99 -19.78
CA VAL A 366 12.02 3.36 -20.08
C VAL A 366 12.11 4.21 -18.81
N MET A 367 12.38 5.52 -18.89
CA MET A 367 12.56 6.39 -17.71
C MET A 367 11.43 6.25 -16.67
N LEU A 368 10.16 6.15 -17.09
CA LEU A 368 9.02 5.91 -16.18
C LEU A 368 9.13 4.58 -15.40
N LYS A 369 9.76 3.56 -15.98
CA LYS A 369 10.04 2.30 -15.28
C LYS A 369 11.22 2.43 -14.31
N GLN A 370 12.15 3.35 -14.54
CA GLN A 370 13.28 3.59 -13.64
C GLN A 370 12.82 4.21 -12.32
N GLU A 371 11.90 5.17 -12.34
CA GLU A 371 11.29 5.72 -11.12
C GLU A 371 10.59 4.64 -10.27
N TYR A 372 9.91 3.72 -10.94
CA TYR A 372 9.25 2.61 -10.27
C TYR A 372 10.25 1.60 -9.70
N ILE A 373 11.28 1.21 -10.46
CA ILE A 373 12.38 0.35 -9.96
C ILE A 373 13.05 0.99 -8.75
N HIS A 374 13.35 2.29 -8.81
CA HIS A 374 13.93 3.05 -7.71
C HIS A 374 13.06 2.95 -6.44
N THR A 375 11.75 3.15 -6.57
CA THR A 375 10.81 3.00 -5.45
C THR A 375 10.78 1.57 -4.89
N VAL A 376 10.77 0.57 -5.77
CA VAL A 376 10.80 -0.85 -5.37
C VAL A 376 12.06 -1.18 -4.59
N MET A 377 13.23 -0.72 -5.06
CA MET A 377 14.52 -0.94 -4.38
C MET A 377 14.54 -0.28 -3.01
N ILE A 378 14.08 0.97 -2.88
CA ILE A 378 14.00 1.66 -1.58
C ILE A 378 13.13 0.87 -0.61
N SER A 379 11.96 0.43 -1.05
CA SER A 379 11.02 -0.30 -0.19
C SER A 379 11.59 -1.66 0.23
N LEU A 380 12.20 -2.42 -0.69
CA LEU A 380 12.84 -3.70 -0.35
C LEU A 380 14.06 -3.53 0.57
N LYS A 381 14.87 -2.48 0.34
CA LYS A 381 15.97 -2.08 1.24
C LYS A 381 15.45 -1.85 2.65
N ARG A 382 14.40 -1.03 2.80
CA ARG A 382 13.76 -0.74 4.09
C ARG A 382 13.21 -1.99 4.78
N LEU A 383 12.60 -2.91 4.02
CA LEU A 383 12.14 -4.19 4.57
C LEU A 383 13.28 -5.05 5.10
N CYS A 384 14.42 -5.12 4.39
CA CYS A 384 15.61 -5.82 4.89
C CYS A 384 16.18 -5.15 6.15
N MET A 385 16.07 -3.83 6.26
CA MET A 385 16.52 -3.10 7.45
C MET A 385 15.60 -3.32 8.65
N ALA A 386 14.31 -3.57 8.40
CA ALA A 386 13.31 -3.73 9.44
C ALA A 386 13.37 -5.10 10.13
N ASP A 387 13.65 -6.18 9.39
CA ASP A 387 13.64 -7.54 9.93
C ASP A 387 14.76 -8.41 9.32
N LYS A 388 15.56 -9.02 10.20
CA LYS A 388 16.70 -9.90 9.85
C LYS A 388 16.27 -11.13 9.04
N LYS A 389 15.05 -11.65 9.25
CA LYS A 389 14.49 -12.78 8.52
C LYS A 389 14.15 -12.37 7.09
N ILE A 390 13.56 -11.17 6.88
CA ILE A 390 13.36 -10.62 5.53
C ILE A 390 14.71 -10.47 4.84
N MET A 391 15.68 -9.88 5.53
CA MET A 391 17.04 -9.70 5.02
C MET A 391 17.66 -11.03 4.58
N ALA A 392 17.61 -12.06 5.43
CA ALA A 392 18.17 -13.38 5.13
C ALA A 392 17.48 -14.04 3.92
N TYR A 393 16.14 -13.95 3.85
CA TYR A 393 15.38 -14.47 2.72
C TYR A 393 15.71 -13.72 1.42
N CYS A 394 15.73 -12.39 1.45
CA CYS A 394 16.13 -11.55 0.32
C CYS A 394 17.55 -11.89 -0.14
N ARG A 395 18.52 -11.98 0.79
CA ARG A 395 19.90 -12.38 0.50
C ARG A 395 19.93 -13.73 -0.21
N ARG A 396 19.24 -14.75 0.30
CA ARG A 396 19.22 -16.08 -0.33
C ARG A 396 18.65 -16.05 -1.75
N LYS A 397 17.59 -15.26 -1.98
CA LYS A 397 16.94 -15.17 -3.31
C LYS A 397 17.67 -14.27 -4.30
N THR A 398 18.38 -13.24 -3.84
CA THR A 398 19.07 -12.28 -4.71
C THR A 398 20.56 -12.55 -4.87
N LEU A 399 21.18 -13.16 -3.86
CA LEU A 399 22.60 -13.45 -3.73
C LEU A 399 22.77 -14.90 -3.26
N GLU A 400 22.38 -15.86 -4.11
CA GLU A 400 22.50 -17.29 -3.81
C GLU A 400 23.91 -17.64 -3.28
N PRO A 401 24.03 -18.39 -2.18
CA PRO A 401 25.32 -18.78 -1.63
C PRO A 401 26.08 -19.69 -2.62
N LYS A 402 27.41 -19.61 -2.57
CA LYS A 402 28.35 -20.32 -3.44
C LYS A 402 27.99 -21.82 -3.52
N LYS A 403 27.80 -22.35 -4.73
CA LYS A 403 27.98 -23.80 -4.93
C LYS A 403 29.48 -24.10 -4.76
N PRO A 404 29.85 -25.19 -4.06
CA PRO A 404 31.26 -25.52 -3.86
C PRO A 404 31.95 -25.71 -5.21
N GLY A 405 32.92 -24.83 -5.52
CA GLY A 405 33.70 -24.86 -6.77
C GLY A 405 33.36 -23.78 -7.81
N GLU A 406 32.33 -22.96 -7.61
CA GLU A 406 31.98 -21.84 -8.51
C GLU A 406 32.54 -20.50 -8.00
N PHE A 407 33.13 -19.72 -8.92
CA PHE A 407 33.44 -18.31 -8.66
C PHE A 407 32.13 -17.50 -8.77
N ASN A 408 31.67 -16.93 -7.65
CA ASN A 408 30.57 -15.97 -7.64
C ASN A 408 31.05 -14.62 -8.20
N LEU A 409 31.29 -14.58 -9.51
CA LEU A 409 31.25 -13.29 -10.19
C LEU A 409 29.79 -12.87 -10.22
N PHE A 410 29.49 -11.68 -9.71
CA PHE A 410 28.21 -11.01 -9.94
C PHE A 410 28.10 -10.66 -11.41
N SER A 411 27.84 -11.71 -12.19
CA SER A 411 27.92 -11.73 -13.63
C SER A 411 26.65 -11.12 -14.21
N GLU A 412 26.80 -10.40 -15.30
CA GLU A 412 25.66 -9.91 -16.08
C GLU A 412 24.98 -11.03 -16.87
N PHE A 413 25.66 -12.17 -17.00
CA PHE A 413 25.26 -13.30 -17.83
C PHE A 413 24.51 -14.34 -17.00
N GLY A 414 23.19 -14.36 -17.15
CA GLY A 414 22.35 -15.43 -16.63
C GLY A 414 20.88 -15.04 -16.50
N PRO A 415 19.98 -16.04 -16.33
CA PRO A 415 18.55 -15.81 -16.22
C PRO A 415 18.10 -15.43 -14.81
N ASP A 416 18.88 -15.78 -13.77
CA ASP A 416 18.48 -15.60 -12.37
C ASP A 416 18.41 -14.14 -11.95
N LEU A 417 17.72 -13.89 -10.83
CA LEU A 417 17.56 -12.56 -10.25
C LEU A 417 18.90 -11.86 -10.00
N LYS A 418 19.92 -12.58 -9.53
CA LYS A 418 21.28 -12.05 -9.30
C LYS A 418 21.89 -11.41 -10.55
N HIS A 419 21.75 -12.07 -11.71
CA HIS A 419 22.30 -11.58 -12.97
C HIS A 419 21.52 -10.40 -13.54
N LYS A 420 20.19 -10.39 -13.34
CA LYS A 420 19.33 -9.24 -13.68
C LYS A 420 19.68 -8.01 -12.84
N LEU A 421 19.97 -8.19 -11.56
CA LEU A 421 20.43 -7.12 -10.67
C LEU A 421 21.83 -6.62 -11.06
N SER A 422 22.74 -7.51 -11.44
CA SER A 422 24.06 -7.12 -11.99
C SER A 422 23.93 -6.23 -13.22
N ARG A 423 23.12 -6.63 -14.20
CA ARG A 423 22.81 -5.79 -15.37
C ARG A 423 22.18 -4.44 -14.99
N THR A 424 21.35 -4.41 -13.93
CA THR A 424 20.76 -3.16 -13.46
C THR A 424 21.84 -2.22 -12.91
N VAL A 425 22.83 -2.75 -12.18
CA VAL A 425 23.97 -1.98 -11.67
C VAL A 425 24.85 -1.44 -12.80
N THR A 426 25.05 -2.21 -13.89
CA THR A 426 25.89 -1.77 -15.01
C THR A 426 25.19 -0.79 -15.96
N PHE A 427 23.90 -1.01 -16.27
CA PHE A 427 23.24 -0.34 -17.41
C PHE A 427 22.14 0.67 -17.02
N ALA A 428 21.75 0.77 -15.74
CA ALA A 428 20.71 1.70 -15.31
C ALA A 428 21.24 3.11 -15.04
N GLU A 429 20.32 4.05 -14.78
CA GLU A 429 20.66 5.40 -14.32
C GLU A 429 21.30 5.37 -12.92
N SER A 430 22.22 6.31 -12.65
CA SER A 430 22.97 6.44 -11.38
C SER A 430 22.09 6.31 -10.12
N THR A 431 20.86 6.86 -10.13
CA THR A 431 19.91 6.78 -9.02
C THR A 431 19.45 5.35 -8.75
N VAL A 432 19.08 4.62 -9.81
CA VAL A 432 18.69 3.20 -9.74
C VAL A 432 19.87 2.33 -9.35
N VAL A 433 21.07 2.61 -9.87
CA VAL A 433 22.30 1.90 -9.50
C VAL A 433 22.57 2.04 -8.01
N THR A 434 22.52 3.26 -7.49
CA THR A 434 22.74 3.57 -6.07
C THR A 434 21.76 2.81 -5.17
N GLU A 435 20.47 2.82 -5.51
CA GLU A 435 19.46 2.11 -4.72
C GLU A 435 19.54 0.59 -4.86
N THR A 436 19.95 0.08 -6.03
CA THR A 436 20.19 -1.36 -6.22
C THR A 436 21.34 -1.83 -5.34
N ILE A 437 22.46 -1.10 -5.33
CA ILE A 437 23.59 -1.37 -4.44
C ILE A 437 23.16 -1.25 -2.98
N GLY A 438 22.40 -0.21 -2.63
CA GLY A 438 21.87 0.00 -1.28
C GLY A 438 20.99 -1.16 -0.80
N PHE A 439 20.12 -1.70 -1.66
CA PHE A 439 19.32 -2.89 -1.38
C PHE A 439 20.18 -4.14 -1.17
N LEU A 440 21.12 -4.42 -2.08
CA LEU A 440 22.02 -5.56 -1.98
C LEU A 440 22.90 -5.49 -0.72
N PHE A 441 23.37 -4.28 -0.38
CA PHE A 441 24.18 -4.06 0.80
C PHE A 441 23.36 -4.23 2.09
N ALA A 442 22.11 -3.75 2.11
CA ALA A 442 21.18 -4.01 3.21
C ALA A 442 20.87 -5.51 3.36
N ALA A 443 20.72 -6.25 2.24
CA ALA A 443 20.57 -7.71 2.27
C ALA A 443 21.81 -8.39 2.90
N CYS A 444 23.00 -7.83 2.73
CA CYS A 444 24.26 -8.25 3.37
C CYS A 444 24.49 -7.67 4.77
N ASP A 445 23.45 -7.17 5.44
CA ASP A 445 23.52 -6.54 6.77
C ASP A 445 24.45 -5.33 6.87
N PHE A 446 24.74 -4.68 5.74
CA PHE A 446 25.77 -3.64 5.61
C PHE A 446 27.18 -4.12 5.99
N ASP A 447 27.44 -5.44 5.94
CA ASP A 447 28.78 -5.99 6.08
C ASP A 447 29.50 -5.96 4.72
N ARG A 448 30.55 -5.14 4.65
CA ARG A 448 31.37 -5.00 3.45
C ARG A 448 32.05 -6.31 3.06
N LYS A 449 32.49 -7.14 4.01
CA LYS A 449 33.16 -8.41 3.70
C LYS A 449 32.20 -9.38 3.03
N ILE A 450 31.03 -9.58 3.64
CA ILE A 450 29.96 -10.44 3.08
C ILE A 450 29.53 -9.93 1.71
N PHE A 451 29.36 -8.61 1.57
CA PHE A 451 28.99 -8.00 0.30
C PHE A 451 30.02 -8.28 -0.80
N VAL A 452 31.32 -8.10 -0.51
CA VAL A 452 32.39 -8.40 -1.46
C VAL A 452 32.48 -9.89 -1.76
N ASP A 453 32.37 -10.75 -0.76
CA ASP A 453 32.45 -12.21 -0.93
C ASP A 453 31.32 -12.78 -1.80
N LEU A 454 30.14 -12.14 -1.77
CA LEU A 454 28.95 -12.57 -2.51
C LEU A 454 28.82 -11.91 -3.88
N THR A 455 29.32 -10.68 -4.05
CA THR A 455 29.16 -9.92 -5.29
C THR A 455 30.46 -9.75 -6.09
N GLY A 456 31.63 -9.86 -5.47
CA GLY A 456 32.91 -9.52 -6.12
C GLY A 456 33.03 -8.05 -6.54
N TYR A 457 32.10 -7.17 -6.14
CA TYR A 457 31.97 -5.81 -6.66
C TYR A 457 33.19 -4.91 -6.34
N MET A 458 33.96 -5.19 -5.28
CA MET A 458 35.14 -4.39 -4.91
C MET A 458 36.46 -4.95 -5.44
N ASP A 459 36.54 -6.22 -5.82
CA ASP A 459 37.79 -6.82 -6.32
C ASP A 459 38.05 -6.49 -7.80
N HIS A 460 37.00 -6.19 -8.57
CA HIS A 460 37.11 -5.92 -10.01
C HIS A 460 36.92 -4.45 -10.43
N ASN A 461 36.36 -3.59 -9.56
CA ASN A 461 36.07 -2.18 -9.88
C ASN A 461 37.11 -1.16 -9.41
N SER A 462 38.33 -1.60 -9.05
CA SER A 462 39.47 -0.67 -9.02
C SER A 462 39.89 -0.19 -10.42
N MET A 463 39.34 -0.78 -11.49
CA MET A 463 39.71 -0.48 -12.88
C MET A 463 38.64 0.26 -13.69
N PHE A 464 37.38 0.33 -13.22
CA PHE A 464 36.31 1.07 -13.91
C PHE A 464 35.44 1.82 -12.90
N ILE A 465 35.33 3.14 -13.11
CA ILE A 465 34.43 4.10 -12.45
C ILE A 465 35.03 4.85 -11.25
N GLY A 466 35.68 5.97 -11.55
CA GLY A 466 36.12 6.99 -10.58
C GLY A 466 34.99 7.81 -9.92
N HIS A 467 33.77 7.29 -9.70
CA HIS A 467 32.67 8.11 -9.15
C HIS A 467 31.63 7.39 -8.26
N HIS A 468 31.76 6.10 -7.93
CA HIS A 468 30.85 5.44 -6.99
C HIS A 468 31.61 4.86 -5.80
N GLN A 469 32.01 5.73 -4.85
CA GLN A 469 32.25 5.26 -3.49
C GLN A 469 30.96 4.58 -3.00
N LEU A 470 31.08 3.49 -2.22
CA LEU A 470 29.92 2.95 -1.49
C LEU A 470 29.17 4.13 -0.87
N PRO A 471 27.87 4.29 -1.15
CA PRO A 471 27.14 5.45 -0.68
C PRO A 471 27.36 5.57 0.83
N PRO A 472 27.57 6.80 1.38
CA PRO A 472 27.62 6.98 2.81
C PRO A 472 26.40 6.28 3.41
N VAL A 473 26.65 5.41 4.38
CA VAL A 473 25.58 4.59 4.95
C VAL A 473 24.73 5.52 5.83
N ASP A 474 23.76 6.19 5.23
CA ASP A 474 22.71 6.89 5.95
C ASP A 474 21.77 5.83 6.53
N ILE A 475 22.24 5.15 7.59
CA ILE A 475 21.39 4.32 8.44
C ILE A 475 20.46 5.31 9.13
N PRO A 476 19.13 5.27 8.87
CA PRO A 476 18.19 6.11 9.58
C PRO A 476 18.40 5.89 11.09
N LYS A 477 18.37 6.97 11.89
CA LYS A 477 18.60 6.91 13.34
C LYS A 477 17.74 5.82 14.00
N ASP A 478 16.52 5.63 13.51
CA ASP A 478 15.59 4.58 13.93
C ASP A 478 16.17 3.18 13.73
N ALA A 479 16.83 2.88 12.60
CA ALA A 479 17.42 1.57 12.33
C ALA A 479 18.62 1.25 13.25
N MET A 480 19.36 2.25 13.73
CA MET A 480 20.46 2.04 14.69
C MET A 480 19.96 1.60 16.07
N VAL A 481 18.79 2.08 16.50
CA VAL A 481 18.20 1.71 17.81
C VAL A 481 17.75 0.25 17.81
N PHE A 482 17.13 -0.24 16.72
CA PHE A 482 16.70 -1.64 16.61
C PHE A 482 17.86 -2.63 16.47
N ARG A 483 18.97 -2.23 15.84
CA ARG A 483 20.16 -3.09 15.71
C ARG A 483 20.87 -3.37 17.04
N LYS A 484 20.89 -2.42 17.97
CA LYS A 484 21.54 -2.59 19.29
C LYS A 484 20.79 -3.57 20.21
N GLY A 485 19.51 -3.85 19.96
CA GLY A 485 18.71 -4.76 20.79
C GLY A 485 18.71 -6.24 20.36
N SER A 486 19.33 -6.60 19.23
CA SER A 486 19.21 -7.94 18.63
C SER A 486 20.54 -8.58 18.20
N SER A 487 21.67 -8.05 18.67
CA SER A 487 23.01 -8.41 18.18
C SER A 487 23.58 -9.74 18.68
N GLU A 488 22.90 -10.49 19.55
CA GLU A 488 23.49 -11.70 20.15
C GLU A 488 23.16 -13.01 19.42
N ASP A 489 22.06 -13.12 18.67
CA ASP A 489 21.58 -14.44 18.23
C ASP A 489 21.85 -14.82 16.77
N SER A 490 22.01 -13.86 15.84
CA SER A 490 22.10 -14.19 14.41
C SER A 490 23.48 -14.71 13.97
N ASN A 491 24.56 -14.34 14.66
CA ASN A 491 25.89 -14.93 14.43
C ASN A 491 25.99 -16.36 15.01
N SER A 492 25.16 -16.69 16.02
CA SER A 492 25.17 -18.00 16.68
C SER A 492 24.75 -19.13 15.74
N ALA A 493 23.74 -18.93 14.90
CA ALA A 493 23.23 -20.01 14.03
C ALA A 493 24.22 -20.39 12.91
N GLU A 494 24.75 -19.40 12.17
CA GLU A 494 25.70 -19.66 11.09
C GLU A 494 27.07 -20.12 11.62
N GLU A 495 27.49 -19.61 12.80
CA GLU A 495 28.71 -20.08 13.45
C GLU A 495 28.54 -21.50 14.03
N ASN A 496 27.37 -21.85 14.56
CA ASN A 496 27.07 -23.21 15.03
C ASN A 496 27.02 -24.22 13.88
N GLU A 497 26.47 -23.85 12.73
CA GLU A 497 26.44 -24.72 11.56
C GLU A 497 27.86 -24.94 10.98
N ARG A 498 28.68 -23.89 10.93
CA ARG A 498 30.11 -24.00 10.59
C ARG A 498 30.90 -24.83 11.61
N ARG A 499 30.58 -24.73 12.91
CA ARG A 499 31.20 -25.57 13.96
C ARG A 499 30.79 -27.03 13.80
N LYS A 500 29.52 -27.32 13.48
CA LYS A 500 29.00 -28.66 13.24
C LYS A 500 29.70 -29.32 12.04
N GLU A 501 29.82 -28.63 10.91
CA GLU A 501 30.54 -29.14 9.73
C GLU A 501 32.02 -29.40 10.02
N LYS A 502 32.66 -28.53 10.82
CA LYS A 502 34.06 -28.71 11.21
C LYS A 502 34.24 -29.95 12.09
N LEU A 503 33.31 -30.19 13.02
CA LEU A 503 33.31 -31.36 13.90
C LEU A 503 33.11 -32.66 13.09
N GLU A 504 32.17 -32.66 12.15
CA GLU A 504 31.91 -33.82 11.29
C GLU A 504 33.13 -34.18 10.43
N ARG A 505 33.82 -33.18 9.86
CA ARG A 505 35.07 -33.41 9.10
C ARG A 505 36.18 -33.97 9.99
N GLN A 506 36.32 -33.48 11.22
CA GLN A 506 37.28 -34.03 12.19
C GLN A 506 36.94 -35.47 12.57
N MET A 507 35.66 -35.78 12.77
CA MET A 507 35.20 -37.13 13.09
C MET A 507 35.46 -38.10 11.93
N GLN A 508 35.18 -37.69 10.69
CA GLN A 508 35.48 -38.49 9.50
C GLN A 508 36.99 -38.74 9.31
N GLN A 509 37.83 -37.75 9.64
CA GLN A 509 39.29 -37.92 9.61
C GLN A 509 39.78 -38.88 10.70
N LEU A 510 39.21 -38.80 11.91
CA LEU A 510 39.48 -39.72 13.01
C LEU A 510 39.09 -41.16 12.64
N VAL A 511 37.88 -41.36 12.11
CA VAL A 511 37.43 -42.69 11.65
C VAL A 511 38.36 -43.24 10.57
N LYS A 512 38.76 -42.42 9.58
CA LYS A 512 39.74 -42.84 8.57
C LYS A 512 41.09 -43.24 9.19
N ARG A 513 41.59 -42.48 10.17
CA ARG A 513 42.83 -42.83 10.90
C ARG A 513 42.69 -44.13 11.68
N THR A 514 41.58 -44.34 12.38
CA THR A 514 41.34 -45.55 13.17
C THR A 514 41.23 -46.78 12.25
N VAL A 515 40.56 -46.66 11.11
CA VAL A 515 40.49 -47.75 10.11
C VAL A 515 41.87 -48.07 9.53
N ILE A 516 42.71 -47.06 9.28
CA ILE A 516 44.09 -47.26 8.81
C ILE A 516 44.95 -47.94 9.89
N LEU A 517 44.83 -47.53 11.16
CA LEU A 517 45.56 -48.12 12.28
C LEU A 517 45.11 -49.55 12.57
N HIS A 518 43.82 -49.83 12.46
CA HIS A 518 43.27 -51.19 12.57
C HIS A 518 43.75 -52.09 11.43
N ARG A 519 43.79 -51.60 10.18
CA ARG A 519 44.33 -52.35 9.03
C ARG A 519 45.83 -52.61 9.13
N LYS A 520 46.58 -51.79 9.88
CA LYS A 520 48.01 -51.96 10.13
C LYS A 520 48.32 -52.85 11.35
N GLY A 521 47.30 -53.39 12.04
CA GLY A 521 47.49 -54.27 13.19
C GLY A 521 48.07 -53.58 14.43
N VAL A 522 47.87 -52.26 14.58
CA VAL A 522 48.53 -51.45 15.63
C VAL A 522 47.64 -51.26 16.88
N ILE A 523 46.52 -51.96 17.00
CA ILE A 523 45.63 -51.78 18.17
C ILE A 523 45.84 -52.93 19.15
N ASP A 524 46.91 -52.83 19.92
CA ASP A 524 46.91 -53.28 21.31
C ASP A 524 47.14 -52.04 22.19
N LEU A 525 46.14 -51.72 23.01
CA LEU A 525 46.07 -50.60 23.95
C LEU A 525 46.00 -49.17 23.37
N ILE A 526 44.79 -48.74 22.99
CA ILE A 526 44.37 -47.35 23.26
C ILE A 526 43.00 -47.39 23.92
N LYS A 527 42.96 -47.25 25.25
CA LYS A 527 41.74 -46.85 25.96
C LYS A 527 41.44 -45.41 25.55
N PHE A 528 40.43 -45.20 24.73
CA PHE A 528 39.88 -43.88 24.46
C PHE A 528 38.91 -43.52 25.59
N ASP A 529 39.27 -42.54 26.43
CA ASP A 529 38.30 -41.81 27.25
C ASP A 529 37.45 -40.96 26.29
N ILE A 530 36.31 -41.50 25.91
CA ILE A 530 35.26 -40.73 25.25
C ILE A 530 34.47 -40.06 26.37
N SER A 531 34.53 -38.73 26.47
CA SER A 531 33.74 -38.01 27.47
C SER A 531 32.25 -38.27 27.23
N GLU A 532 31.51 -38.41 28.33
CA GLU A 532 30.07 -38.67 28.41
C GLU A 532 29.23 -37.70 27.55
N SER A 533 29.79 -36.54 27.23
CA SER A 533 29.26 -35.50 26.35
C SER A 533 29.04 -35.96 24.89
N VAL A 534 29.82 -36.93 24.40
CA VAL A 534 29.73 -37.44 23.02
C VAL A 534 28.68 -38.56 22.90
N LEU A 535 28.50 -39.35 23.96
CA LEU A 535 27.49 -40.42 24.00
C LEU A 535 26.06 -39.87 24.04
N ASN A 536 25.85 -38.69 24.63
CA ASN A 536 24.53 -38.04 24.69
C ASN A 536 24.07 -37.38 23.37
N LEU A 537 24.94 -37.29 22.35
CA LEU A 537 24.62 -36.70 21.04
C LEU A 537 24.16 -37.74 19.99
N VAL A 538 24.28 -39.04 20.29
CA VAL A 538 23.84 -40.12 19.41
C VAL A 538 22.58 -40.74 20.01
N GLY A 539 21.41 -40.38 19.46
CA GLY A 539 20.13 -40.97 19.83
C GLY A 539 20.09 -42.50 19.61
N PRO A 540 19.07 -43.21 20.14
CA PRO A 540 19.11 -44.65 20.40
C PRO A 540 19.00 -45.58 19.17
N GLU A 541 19.24 -45.08 17.95
CA GLU A 541 19.08 -45.87 16.72
C GLU A 541 20.41 -46.17 16.03
N ILE A 542 21.28 -46.95 16.68
CA ILE A 542 22.31 -47.73 15.97
C ILE A 542 22.34 -49.14 16.55
N ARG A 543 21.54 -50.05 15.97
CA ARG A 543 21.69 -51.50 16.21
C ARG A 543 22.93 -52.00 15.49
N ILE A 544 24.02 -52.19 16.22
CA ILE A 544 25.20 -52.89 15.74
C ILE A 544 24.91 -54.41 15.85
N THR A 545 24.73 -55.09 14.72
CA THR A 545 24.73 -56.56 14.66
C THR A 545 26.14 -57.11 14.81
N PRO A 546 26.38 -58.14 15.64
CA PRO A 546 27.70 -58.73 15.83
C PRO A 546 28.09 -59.61 14.62
N PRO A 547 29.39 -59.83 14.39
CA PRO A 547 29.87 -60.69 13.30
C PRO A 547 29.64 -62.17 13.65
N ARG A 548 29.21 -62.94 12.65
CA ARG A 548 29.12 -64.41 12.70
C ARG A 548 30.53 -65.02 12.71
N GLU A 549 30.82 -65.78 13.76
CA GLU A 549 31.94 -66.74 13.82
C GLU A 549 31.54 -68.09 13.20
N GLY A 550 32.52 -68.81 12.63
CA GLY A 550 32.45 -70.21 12.19
C GLY A 550 32.41 -70.38 10.66
N ALA A 551 33.57 -70.48 9.98
CA ALA A 551 34.37 -71.69 9.73
C ALA A 551 33.74 -72.66 8.71
N GLU A 552 34.40 -72.85 7.56
CA GLU A 552 35.05 -74.13 7.24
C GLU A 552 35.79 -74.10 5.89
N SER A 553 37.04 -74.53 5.97
CA SER A 553 37.96 -74.90 4.91
C SER A 553 37.46 -76.09 4.07
N ARG A 554 37.74 -76.09 2.76
CA ARG A 554 37.93 -77.33 1.99
C ARG A 554 39.17 -77.26 1.10
N PRO A 555 39.87 -78.39 0.91
CA PRO A 555 41.24 -78.42 0.44
C PRO A 555 41.37 -78.57 -1.08
N ILE A 556 42.61 -78.39 -1.51
CA ILE A 556 43.15 -78.47 -2.86
C ILE A 556 42.93 -79.86 -3.47
N GLY A 557 42.51 -79.85 -4.74
CA GLY A 557 42.75 -80.85 -5.77
C GLY A 557 43.07 -80.12 -7.07
#